data_AF-L9L8L9-F1
#
_entry.id   AF-L9L8L9-F1
#
_cell.length_a   1.000
_cell.length_b   1.000
_cell.length_c   1.000
_cell.angle_alpha   90.00
_cell.angle_beta   90.00
_cell.angle_gamma   90.00
#
_symmetry.space_group_name_H-M   'P 1'
#
loop_
_entity.id
_entity.type
_entity.pdbx_description
1 polymer ?
#
loop_
_entity_poly.entity_id
_entity_poly.type
_entity_poly.pdbx_seq_one_letter_code
_entity_poly.pdbx_strand_id
1 'polypeptide(L)'
;MLKSSFCLSNSSCFSINSHLYAEHKNGTLVILAFLLAAVLENWGSLDHLDEVAALIAATVHDVDHPGRTNSFLCNAGSELAVLYNDTAVLESHHTALAFQLTVKDTKCNIFKNIDRNHYRTLRQAIIDMVLATEMTKHFEHVNKFVNSINKPMAAETEGSDCECNPPGKNFLENQILIKRMMIKCADVANPCRPLDLCIEWAGRISEEYFAQTDEEKRQGLPVVMPVFDRNTCSIPKSQISFIDYFITDMFDAWDAFAHLPALMQHLANNYKHWKTLDDQKCKSLRLPSDS
;
A
#
# COMPACT_ATOMS: atom_id res chain seq x y z
N MET A 1 13.38 9.71 15.39
CA MET A 1 14.69 9.42 14.76
C MET A 1 14.59 9.07 13.28
N LEU A 2 13.72 8.15 12.83
CA LEU A 2 13.56 7.84 11.40
C LEU A 2 13.00 9.03 10.60
N LYS A 3 11.87 9.63 11.03
CA LYS A 3 11.30 10.85 10.41
C LYS A 3 12.30 12.00 10.30
N SER A 4 13.03 12.29 11.39
CA SER A 4 14.01 13.38 11.41
C SER A 4 15.20 13.08 10.49
N SER A 5 15.68 11.84 10.43
CA SER A 5 16.87 11.50 9.64
C SER A 5 16.60 11.39 8.13
N PHE A 6 15.42 10.90 7.74
CA PHE A 6 15.02 10.81 6.33
C PHE A 6 14.64 12.17 5.74
N CYS A 7 14.01 13.07 6.51
CA CYS A 7 13.73 14.43 6.06
C CYS A 7 14.94 15.38 6.12
N LEU A 8 15.88 15.21 7.07
CA LEU A 8 17.01 16.15 7.24
C LEU A 8 18.22 15.88 6.33
N SER A 9 18.33 14.70 5.72
CA SER A 9 19.53 14.30 4.95
C SER A 9 19.49 14.66 3.46
N ASN A 10 18.37 15.14 2.93
CA ASN A 10 18.25 15.53 1.52
C ASN A 10 17.53 16.87 1.36
N SER A 11 18.26 17.89 0.93
CA SER A 11 17.73 19.21 0.54
C SER A 11 16.81 19.16 -0.68
N SER A 12 16.68 17.99 -1.34
CA SER A 12 15.72 17.70 -2.42
C SER A 12 14.33 17.27 -1.94
N CYS A 13 14.14 17.02 -0.64
CA CYS A 13 12.88 16.56 -0.06
C CYS A 13 11.85 17.70 0.17
N PHE A 14 11.95 18.81 -0.58
CA PHE A 14 11.08 20.00 -0.47
C PHE A 14 10.18 20.20 -1.72
N SER A 15 9.83 19.12 -2.43
CA SER A 15 8.77 19.19 -3.45
C SER A 15 7.39 19.07 -2.78
N ILE A 16 6.33 19.60 -3.38
CA ILE A 16 4.96 19.45 -2.84
C ILE A 16 4.60 17.96 -2.65
N ASN A 17 5.10 17.10 -3.54
CA ASN A 17 4.93 15.65 -3.46
C ASN A 17 5.61 15.07 -2.21
N SER A 18 6.75 15.59 -1.76
CA SER A 18 7.43 15.04 -0.57
C SER A 18 6.57 15.12 0.69
N HIS A 19 5.80 16.19 0.87
CA HIS A 19 4.87 16.35 1.98
C HIS A 19 3.67 15.40 1.84
N LEU A 20 3.08 15.32 0.65
CA LEU A 20 1.98 14.39 0.35
C LEU A 20 2.37 12.94 0.67
N TYR A 21 3.54 12.50 0.20
CA TYR A 21 4.04 11.15 0.46
C TYR A 21 4.44 10.94 1.91
N ALA A 22 4.91 11.97 2.62
CA ALA A 22 5.14 11.88 4.07
C ALA A 22 3.82 11.65 4.83
N GLU A 23 2.74 12.32 4.45
CA GLU A 23 1.41 12.09 5.02
C GLU A 23 0.84 10.73 4.63
N HIS A 24 1.01 10.30 3.38
CA HIS A 24 0.59 8.97 2.91
C HIS A 24 1.27 7.86 3.72
N LYS A 25 2.60 7.89 3.82
CA LYS A 25 3.38 6.92 4.62
C LYS A 25 2.98 6.91 6.09
N ASN A 26 2.66 8.06 6.68
CA ASN A 26 2.13 8.12 8.04
C ASN A 26 0.74 7.46 8.12
N GLY A 27 -0.13 7.72 7.15
CA GLY A 27 -1.41 7.07 7.00
C GLY A 27 -1.28 5.56 6.91
N THR A 28 -0.40 5.05 6.05
CA THR A 28 -0.11 3.62 5.87
C THR A 28 0.45 3.01 7.15
N LEU A 29 1.40 3.67 7.81
CA LEU A 29 1.97 3.20 9.09
C LEU A 29 0.90 3.05 10.19
N VAL A 30 -0.02 4.02 10.30
CA VAL A 30 -1.09 3.97 11.31
C VAL A 30 -2.06 2.82 11.03
N ILE A 31 -2.46 2.63 9.77
CA ILE A 31 -3.34 1.50 9.41
C ILE A 31 -2.60 0.18 9.62
N LEU A 32 -1.35 0.07 9.18
CA LEU A 32 -0.56 -1.14 9.38
C LEU A 32 -0.43 -1.49 10.86
N ALA A 33 -0.19 -0.52 11.74
CA ALA A 33 -0.14 -0.76 13.18
C ALA A 33 -1.49 -1.28 13.73
N PHE A 34 -2.62 -0.75 13.23
CA PHE A 34 -3.95 -1.24 13.57
C PHE A 34 -4.19 -2.67 13.05
N LEU A 35 -3.83 -2.97 11.80
CA LEU A 35 -3.93 -4.32 11.24
C LEU A 35 -3.04 -5.32 11.99
N LEU A 36 -1.83 -4.89 12.37
CA LEU A 36 -0.91 -5.71 13.16
C LEU A 36 -1.51 -6.05 14.53
N ALA A 37 -2.10 -5.07 15.22
CA ALA A 37 -2.77 -5.31 16.50
C ALA A 37 -3.92 -6.33 16.36
N ALA A 38 -4.76 -6.19 15.33
CA ALA A 38 -5.84 -7.16 15.06
C ALA A 38 -5.33 -8.58 14.80
N VAL A 39 -4.21 -8.71 14.07
CA VAL A 39 -3.57 -10.03 13.86
C VAL A 39 -3.04 -10.61 15.17
N LEU A 40 -2.40 -9.80 16.00
CA LEU A 40 -1.88 -10.25 17.30
C LEU A 40 -3.00 -10.67 18.26
N GLU A 41 -4.13 -9.96 18.26
CA GLU A 41 -5.31 -10.30 19.08
C GLU A 41 -5.93 -11.64 18.67
N ASN A 42 -6.05 -11.90 17.36
CA ASN A 42 -6.71 -13.11 16.85
C ASN A 42 -5.79 -14.34 16.79
N TRP A 43 -4.49 -14.15 16.59
CA TRP A 43 -3.53 -15.23 16.32
C TRP A 43 -2.41 -15.36 17.37
N GLY A 44 -2.38 -14.50 18.38
CA GLY A 44 -1.50 -14.59 19.54
C GLY A 44 -0.11 -13.99 19.36
N SER A 45 0.60 -14.29 18.27
CA SER A 45 1.94 -13.69 18.03
C SER A 45 2.43 -13.80 16.58
N LEU A 46 2.93 -12.69 16.04
CA LEU A 46 3.94 -12.66 14.98
C LEU A 46 5.34 -12.68 15.63
N ASP A 47 6.36 -13.10 14.89
CA ASP A 47 7.74 -12.91 15.37
C ASP A 47 8.01 -11.41 15.54
N HIS A 48 8.68 -11.00 16.62
CA HIS A 48 9.00 -9.60 16.87
C HIS A 48 9.80 -8.96 15.72
N LEU A 49 10.64 -9.75 15.03
CA LEU A 49 11.33 -9.28 13.83
C LEU A 49 10.38 -8.95 12.69
N ASP A 50 9.26 -9.66 12.57
CA ASP A 50 8.25 -9.45 11.56
C ASP A 50 7.40 -8.21 11.84
N GLU A 51 7.06 -7.97 13.11
CA GLU A 51 6.43 -6.73 13.56
C GLU A 51 7.30 -5.50 13.21
N VAL A 52 8.58 -5.57 13.55
CA VAL A 52 9.55 -4.51 13.25
C VAL A 52 9.73 -4.34 11.75
N ALA A 53 9.81 -5.44 10.99
CA ALA A 53 9.90 -5.41 9.52
C ALA A 53 8.69 -4.68 8.93
N ALA A 54 7.48 -5.00 9.38
CA ALA A 54 6.25 -4.42 8.87
C ALA A 54 6.18 -2.91 9.10
N LEU A 55 6.49 -2.46 10.33
CA LEU A 55 6.50 -1.03 10.68
C LEU A 55 7.56 -0.25 9.89
N ILE A 56 8.74 -0.84 9.69
CA ILE A 56 9.80 -0.21 8.88
C ILE A 56 9.38 -0.16 7.41
N ALA A 57 8.85 -1.27 6.86
CA ALA A 57 8.37 -1.34 5.49
C ALA A 57 7.33 -0.25 5.21
N ALA A 58 6.30 -0.12 6.04
CA ALA A 58 5.29 0.94 5.90
C ALA A 58 5.91 2.36 5.95
N THR A 59 6.95 2.57 6.76
CA THR A 59 7.63 3.86 6.86
C THR A 59 8.42 4.22 5.60
N VAL A 60 8.92 3.24 4.86
CA VAL A 60 9.84 3.47 3.72
C VAL A 60 9.27 3.10 2.36
N HIS A 61 8.09 2.48 2.29
CA HIS A 61 7.58 1.88 1.06
C HIS A 61 7.50 2.85 -0.14
N ASP A 62 7.26 4.14 0.12
CA ASP A 62 7.23 5.22 -0.89
C ASP A 62 8.26 6.34 -0.61
N VAL A 63 9.46 6.00 -0.17
CA VAL A 63 10.52 7.02 0.00
C VAL A 63 10.99 7.55 -1.36
N ASP A 64 11.00 8.87 -1.54
CA ASP A 64 11.43 9.53 -2.79
C ASP A 64 10.55 9.21 -4.01
N HIS A 65 9.26 8.97 -3.79
CA HIS A 65 8.30 8.80 -4.88
C HIS A 65 8.14 10.12 -5.68
N PRO A 66 8.27 10.09 -7.03
CA PRO A 66 8.26 11.30 -7.86
C PRO A 66 6.85 11.86 -8.13
N GLY A 67 5.81 11.14 -7.73
CA GLY A 67 4.42 11.44 -8.05
C GLY A 67 4.05 11.04 -9.49
N ARG A 68 4.69 10.00 -10.01
CA ARG A 68 4.48 9.42 -11.34
C ARG A 68 4.54 7.91 -11.23
N THR A 69 3.74 7.21 -12.03
CA THR A 69 3.68 5.74 -12.02
C THR A 69 4.90 5.10 -12.69
N ASN A 70 5.16 3.82 -12.39
CA ASN A 70 6.18 3.01 -13.09
C ASN A 70 6.03 3.10 -14.62
N SER A 71 4.80 3.00 -15.14
CA SER A 71 4.55 3.08 -16.59
C SER A 71 4.95 4.43 -17.21
N PHE A 72 4.76 5.54 -16.49
CA PHE A 72 5.25 6.85 -16.94
C PHE A 72 6.77 6.87 -16.99
N LEU A 73 7.43 6.39 -15.93
CA LEU A 73 8.88 6.37 -15.83
C LEU A 73 9.54 5.55 -16.95
N CYS A 74 8.96 4.40 -17.29
CA CYS A 74 9.39 3.56 -18.41
C CYS A 74 9.20 4.27 -19.75
N ASN A 75 7.99 4.80 -20.01
CA ASN A 75 7.68 5.48 -21.27
C ASN A 75 8.52 6.74 -21.49
N ALA A 76 8.87 7.45 -20.42
CA ALA A 76 9.72 8.63 -20.46
C ALA A 76 11.22 8.31 -20.56
N GLY A 77 11.62 7.04 -20.43
CA GLY A 77 13.03 6.64 -20.39
C GLY A 77 13.79 7.27 -19.22
N SER A 78 13.14 7.41 -18.07
CA SER A 78 13.73 8.06 -16.88
C SER A 78 14.97 7.32 -16.38
N GLU A 79 15.83 8.02 -15.64
CA GLU A 79 17.04 7.43 -15.04
C GLU A 79 16.73 6.22 -14.15
N LEU A 80 15.65 6.29 -13.36
CA LEU A 80 15.21 5.18 -12.51
C LEU A 80 14.76 3.98 -13.35
N ALA A 81 14.00 4.22 -14.42
CA ALA A 81 13.53 3.14 -15.30
C ALA A 81 14.70 2.42 -15.98
N VAL A 82 15.70 3.17 -16.45
CA VAL A 82 16.94 2.60 -16.99
C VAL A 82 17.72 1.83 -15.92
N LEU A 83 17.85 2.39 -14.71
CA LEU A 83 18.58 1.75 -13.61
C LEU A 83 17.97 0.42 -13.18
N TYR A 84 16.64 0.34 -13.14
CA TYR A 84 15.89 -0.84 -12.71
C TYR A 84 15.34 -1.68 -13.87
N ASN A 85 15.78 -1.43 -15.10
CA ASN A 85 15.43 -2.19 -16.30
C ASN A 85 13.90 -2.39 -16.45
N ASP A 86 13.15 -1.30 -16.28
CA ASP A 86 11.68 -1.27 -16.37
C ASP A 86 10.93 -2.26 -15.46
N THR A 87 11.60 -2.80 -14.42
CA THR A 87 11.05 -3.85 -13.56
C THR A 87 10.91 -3.35 -12.13
N ALA A 88 9.68 -3.26 -11.61
CA ALA A 88 9.37 -2.78 -10.25
C ALA A 88 10.18 -1.51 -9.88
N VAL A 89 10.17 -0.53 -10.80
CA VAL A 89 11.14 0.59 -10.81
C VAL A 89 11.10 1.37 -9.50
N LEU A 90 9.91 1.81 -9.10
CA LEU A 90 9.70 2.59 -7.89
C LEU A 90 9.92 1.77 -6.63
N GLU A 91 9.34 0.58 -6.53
CA GLU A 91 9.46 -0.27 -5.34
C GLU A 91 10.93 -0.70 -5.09
N SER A 92 11.68 -0.94 -6.16
CA SER A 92 13.14 -1.18 -6.10
C SER A 92 13.88 0.08 -5.64
N HIS A 93 13.51 1.26 -6.15
CA HIS A 93 14.09 2.54 -5.72
C HIS A 93 13.86 2.82 -4.24
N HIS A 94 12.62 2.66 -3.77
CA HIS A 94 12.23 2.92 -2.39
C HIS A 94 13.07 2.09 -1.40
N THR A 95 13.19 0.79 -1.67
CA THR A 95 14.01 -0.10 -0.82
C THR A 95 15.50 0.24 -0.92
N ALA A 96 16.05 0.42 -2.12
CA ALA A 96 17.46 0.72 -2.31
C ALA A 96 17.86 2.01 -1.59
N LEU A 97 17.11 3.09 -1.81
CA LEU A 97 17.37 4.39 -1.21
C LEU A 97 17.20 4.35 0.32
N ALA A 98 16.16 3.69 0.83
CA ALA A 98 15.94 3.56 2.27
C ALA A 98 17.17 2.97 2.99
N PHE A 99 17.72 1.88 2.44
CA PHE A 99 18.89 1.25 3.02
C PHE A 99 20.19 2.04 2.79
N GLN A 100 20.35 2.70 1.64
CA GLN A 100 21.49 3.59 1.41
C GLN A 100 21.52 4.72 2.44
N LEU A 101 20.41 5.43 2.64
CA LEU A 101 20.31 6.52 3.61
C LEU A 101 20.54 6.04 5.04
N THR A 102 20.00 4.87 5.39
CA THR A 102 20.15 4.30 6.74
C THR A 102 21.60 3.96 7.05
N VAL A 103 22.35 3.40 6.09
CA VAL A 103 23.74 2.96 6.32
C VAL A 103 24.77 4.10 6.15
N LYS A 104 24.43 5.15 5.39
CA LYS A 104 25.31 6.29 5.08
C LYS A 104 25.77 7.07 6.32
N ASP A 105 24.91 7.20 7.34
CA ASP A 105 25.25 7.88 8.60
C ASP A 105 24.99 6.95 9.80
N THR A 106 26.03 6.71 10.60
CA THR A 106 25.96 5.89 11.83
C THR A 106 24.94 6.42 12.85
N LYS A 107 24.61 7.73 12.82
CA LYS A 107 23.56 8.32 13.65
C LYS A 107 22.16 7.95 13.18
N CYS A 108 21.99 7.67 11.89
CA CYS A 108 20.73 7.28 11.26
C CYS A 108 20.55 5.75 11.22
N ASN A 109 21.65 5.00 11.33
CA ASN A 109 21.64 3.54 11.23
C ASN A 109 21.00 2.88 12.46
N ILE A 110 19.68 2.66 12.38
CA ILE A 110 18.90 1.93 13.40
C ILE A 110 19.28 0.45 13.51
N PHE A 111 20.02 -0.10 12.54
CA PHE A 111 20.42 -1.51 12.50
C PHE A 111 21.84 -1.75 13.05
N LYS A 112 22.58 -0.69 13.43
CA LYS A 112 24.01 -0.76 13.75
C LYS A 112 24.39 -1.75 14.87
N ASN A 113 23.46 -2.04 15.78
CA ASN A 113 23.66 -2.89 16.95
C ASN A 113 22.93 -4.24 16.84
N ILE A 114 22.32 -4.54 15.69
CA ILE A 114 21.68 -5.83 15.44
C ILE A 114 22.77 -6.79 14.92
N ASP A 115 22.75 -8.05 15.36
CA ASP A 115 23.67 -9.04 14.81
C ASP A 115 23.38 -9.30 13.32
N ARG A 116 24.39 -9.87 12.65
CA ARG A 116 24.37 -10.04 11.21
C ARG A 116 23.22 -10.94 10.71
N ASN A 117 22.83 -11.95 11.48
CA ASN A 117 21.82 -12.90 11.05
C ASN A 117 20.42 -12.26 11.15
N HIS A 118 20.10 -11.64 12.29
CA HIS A 118 18.84 -10.91 12.44
C HIS A 118 18.74 -9.73 11.46
N TYR A 119 19.83 -8.98 11.23
CA TYR A 119 19.82 -7.91 10.21
C TYR A 119 19.50 -8.45 8.82
N ARG A 120 20.08 -9.59 8.42
CA ARG A 120 19.83 -10.18 7.11
C ARG A 120 18.36 -10.60 6.96
N THR A 121 17.79 -11.26 7.97
CA THR A 121 16.38 -11.65 7.98
C THR A 121 15.46 -10.44 7.92
N LEU A 122 15.69 -9.45 8.79
CA LEU A 122 14.92 -8.20 8.84
C LEU A 122 14.97 -7.44 7.52
N ARG A 123 16.18 -7.29 6.94
CA ARG A 123 16.37 -6.64 5.64
C ARG A 123 15.57 -7.37 4.55
N GLN A 124 15.64 -8.70 4.51
CA GLN A 124 14.93 -9.48 3.50
C GLN A 124 13.41 -9.31 3.63
N ALA A 125 12.88 -9.32 4.86
CA ALA A 125 11.46 -9.11 5.11
C ALA A 125 11.00 -7.70 4.70
N ILE A 126 11.76 -6.65 5.03
CA ILE A 126 11.42 -5.27 4.61
C ILE A 126 11.41 -5.15 3.08
N ILE A 127 12.41 -5.68 2.39
CA ILE A 127 12.48 -5.64 0.92
C ILE A 127 11.28 -6.38 0.32
N ASP A 128 10.97 -7.56 0.84
CA ASP A 128 9.85 -8.38 0.36
C ASP A 128 8.50 -7.65 0.48
N MET A 129 8.26 -6.99 1.62
CA MET A 129 7.03 -6.25 1.87
C MET A 129 6.90 -5.03 0.97
N VAL A 130 7.97 -4.25 0.78
CA VAL A 130 7.93 -3.08 -0.11
C VAL A 130 7.78 -3.50 -1.57
N LEU A 131 8.46 -4.56 -2.03
CA LEU A 131 8.25 -5.05 -3.40
C LEU A 131 6.83 -5.59 -3.64
N ALA A 132 6.14 -6.03 -2.59
CA ALA A 132 4.75 -6.50 -2.70
C ALA A 132 3.72 -5.37 -2.85
N THR A 133 4.09 -4.10 -2.63
CA THR A 133 3.18 -2.96 -2.87
C THR A 133 2.95 -2.73 -4.36
N GLU A 134 3.83 -3.24 -5.24
CA GLU A 134 3.66 -3.18 -6.69
C GLU A 134 2.28 -3.71 -7.13
N MET A 135 1.49 -2.84 -7.76
CA MET A 135 0.09 -3.15 -8.09
C MET A 135 -0.06 -4.14 -9.25
N THR A 136 0.96 -4.32 -10.10
CA THR A 136 0.95 -5.34 -11.18
C THR A 136 0.86 -6.76 -10.63
N LYS A 137 1.33 -6.98 -9.39
CA LYS A 137 1.28 -8.25 -8.66
C LYS A 137 0.11 -8.35 -7.68
N HIS A 138 -0.82 -7.39 -7.69
CA HIS A 138 -1.93 -7.34 -6.72
C HIS A 138 -2.70 -8.67 -6.63
N PHE A 139 -3.25 -9.15 -7.74
CA PHE A 139 -4.04 -10.39 -7.76
C PHE A 139 -3.20 -11.63 -7.46
N GLU A 140 -1.92 -11.64 -7.80
CA GLU A 140 -1.03 -12.75 -7.44
C GLU A 140 -0.94 -12.88 -5.91
N HIS A 141 -0.72 -11.75 -5.23
CA HIS A 141 -0.62 -11.73 -3.77
C HIS A 141 -1.94 -12.06 -3.08
N VAL A 142 -3.06 -11.46 -3.52
CA VAL A 142 -4.39 -11.74 -2.96
C VAL A 142 -4.78 -13.21 -3.17
N ASN A 143 -4.59 -13.76 -4.37
CA ASN A 143 -4.92 -15.16 -4.64
C ASN A 143 -4.06 -16.14 -3.84
N LYS A 144 -2.76 -15.85 -3.67
CA LYS A 144 -1.90 -16.68 -2.82
C LYS A 144 -2.37 -16.64 -1.37
N PHE A 145 -2.72 -15.46 -0.85
CA PHE A 145 -3.26 -15.32 0.50
C PHE A 145 -4.56 -16.12 0.68
N VAL A 146 -5.55 -15.95 -0.21
CA VAL A 146 -6.83 -16.67 -0.14
C VAL A 146 -6.64 -18.18 -0.22
N ASN A 147 -5.81 -18.67 -1.13
CA ASN A 147 -5.64 -20.12 -1.34
C ASN A 147 -4.82 -20.80 -0.25
N SER A 148 -3.83 -20.10 0.33
CA SER A 148 -2.91 -20.68 1.31
C SER A 148 -3.30 -20.40 2.76
N ILE A 149 -4.13 -19.38 3.02
CA ILE A 149 -4.54 -18.95 4.36
C ILE A 149 -6.06 -19.13 4.55
N ASN A 150 -6.89 -18.36 3.84
CA ASN A 150 -8.35 -18.35 4.09
C ASN A 150 -9.02 -19.71 3.83
N LYS A 151 -8.74 -20.36 2.69
CA LYS A 151 -9.38 -21.63 2.34
C LYS A 151 -9.06 -22.76 3.33
N PRO A 152 -7.79 -23.00 3.72
CA PRO A 152 -7.47 -23.97 4.76
C PRO A 152 -8.17 -23.67 6.10
N MET A 153 -8.18 -22.40 6.54
CA MET A 153 -8.84 -22.02 7.78
C MET A 153 -10.36 -22.27 7.78
N ALA A 154 -11.03 -21.99 6.66
CA ALA A 154 -12.46 -22.25 6.53
C ALA A 154 -12.77 -23.76 6.60
N ALA A 155 -11.95 -24.59 5.98
CA ALA A 155 -12.10 -26.06 6.01
C ALA A 155 -11.92 -26.65 7.43
N GLU A 156 -11.04 -26.06 8.24
CA GLU A 156 -10.85 -26.45 9.64
C GLU A 156 -12.08 -26.12 10.52
N THR A 157 -12.87 -25.11 10.13
CA THR A 157 -14.05 -24.65 10.88
C THR A 157 -15.31 -25.49 10.59
N GLU A 158 -15.41 -26.11 9.41
CA GLU A 158 -16.60 -26.87 8.95
C GLU A 158 -16.59 -28.38 9.33
N GLY A 159 -15.49 -28.90 9.88
CA GLY A 159 -15.45 -30.17 10.62
C GLY A 159 -14.72 -31.34 9.96
N SER A 160 -13.72 -31.90 10.66
CA SER A 160 -13.38 -33.34 10.62
C SER A 160 -12.41 -33.73 11.74
N ASP A 161 -12.80 -34.69 12.59
CA ASP A 161 -11.94 -35.49 13.47
C ASP A 161 -11.02 -36.40 12.64
N CYS A 162 -10.09 -35.84 11.87
CA CYS A 162 -9.02 -36.59 11.23
C CYS A 162 -7.68 -35.91 11.49
N GLU A 163 -6.73 -36.72 11.96
CA GLU A 163 -5.36 -36.41 12.37
C GLU A 163 -4.89 -34.99 12.08
N CYS A 164 -4.78 -34.24 13.18
CA CYS A 164 -4.02 -33.00 13.30
C CYS A 164 -2.74 -33.02 12.44
N ASN A 165 -2.80 -32.41 11.25
CA ASN A 165 -1.63 -31.74 10.74
C ASN A 165 -1.41 -30.57 11.70
N PRO A 166 -0.29 -30.52 12.45
CA PRO A 166 -0.05 -29.37 13.31
C PRO A 166 -0.07 -28.09 12.47
N PRO A 167 -0.50 -26.95 13.03
CA PRO A 167 -0.41 -25.64 12.38
C PRO A 167 1.07 -25.32 12.17
N GLY A 168 1.68 -25.84 11.10
CA GLY A 168 3.13 -25.99 11.12
C GLY A 168 3.82 -26.43 9.83
N LYS A 169 3.15 -27.04 8.85
CA LYS A 169 3.86 -27.45 7.62
C LYS A 169 4.26 -26.27 6.72
N ASN A 170 3.53 -25.15 6.75
CA ASN A 170 3.82 -23.94 5.95
C ASN A 170 3.89 -22.64 6.78
N PHE A 171 4.17 -22.70 8.09
CA PHE A 171 4.08 -21.53 8.98
C PHE A 171 4.92 -20.33 8.49
N LEU A 172 6.15 -20.55 8.01
CA LEU A 172 7.04 -19.49 7.53
C LEU A 172 6.57 -18.88 6.19
N GLU A 173 6.10 -19.71 5.25
CA GLU A 173 5.56 -19.21 3.98
C GLU A 173 4.25 -18.43 4.22
N ASN A 174 3.43 -18.91 5.15
CA ASN A 174 2.20 -18.24 5.56
C ASN A 174 2.50 -16.87 6.18
N GLN A 175 3.55 -16.74 7.01
CA GLN A 175 3.97 -15.46 7.56
C GLN A 175 4.36 -14.45 6.47
N ILE A 176 5.07 -14.89 5.42
CA ILE A 176 5.40 -14.02 4.28
C ILE A 176 4.13 -13.53 3.60
N LEU A 177 3.16 -14.42 3.33
CA LEU A 177 1.89 -14.04 2.70
C LEU A 177 1.07 -13.08 3.57
N ILE A 178 1.01 -13.32 4.89
CA ILE A 178 0.34 -12.45 5.86
C ILE A 178 0.98 -11.06 5.85
N LYS A 179 2.31 -10.97 5.90
CA LYS A 179 3.03 -9.68 5.86
C LYS A 179 2.78 -8.92 4.56
N ARG A 180 2.87 -9.60 3.42
CA ARG A 180 2.58 -9.01 2.10
C ARG A 180 1.14 -8.50 2.02
N MET A 181 0.17 -9.29 2.48
CA MET A 181 -1.23 -8.88 2.50
C MET A 181 -1.45 -7.68 3.43
N MET A 182 -0.85 -7.69 4.62
CA MET A 182 -0.96 -6.61 5.61
C MET A 182 -0.46 -5.27 5.07
N ILE A 183 0.73 -5.20 4.45
CA ILE A 183 1.24 -3.94 3.88
C ILE A 183 0.40 -3.48 2.70
N LYS A 184 -0.08 -4.38 1.84
CA LYS A 184 -0.95 -4.04 0.72
C LYS A 184 -2.29 -3.48 1.19
N CYS A 185 -2.94 -4.14 2.16
CA CYS A 185 -4.16 -3.63 2.77
C CYS A 185 -3.93 -2.25 3.39
N ALA A 186 -2.83 -2.05 4.12
CA ALA A 186 -2.53 -0.77 4.74
C ALA A 186 -2.29 0.36 3.73
N ASP A 187 -1.61 0.06 2.62
CA ASP A 187 -1.23 1.01 1.58
C ASP A 187 -2.46 1.59 0.85
N VAL A 188 -3.43 0.74 0.51
CA VAL A 188 -4.64 1.17 -0.21
C VAL A 188 -5.90 1.26 0.68
N ALA A 189 -5.74 1.43 1.99
CA ALA A 189 -6.85 1.47 2.95
C ALA A 189 -7.71 2.76 2.92
N ASN A 190 -7.43 3.71 2.03
CA ASN A 190 -8.12 5.00 1.99
C ASN A 190 -9.66 4.88 1.85
N PRO A 191 -10.22 3.93 1.07
CA PRO A 191 -11.65 3.68 1.03
C PRO A 191 -12.26 3.16 2.34
N CYS A 192 -11.44 2.65 3.27
CA CYS A 192 -11.87 2.10 4.55
C CYS A 192 -11.69 3.10 5.71
N ARG A 193 -11.32 4.35 5.43
CA ARG A 193 -11.17 5.43 6.43
C ARG A 193 -12.49 6.15 6.67
N PRO A 194 -12.63 6.94 7.77
CA PRO A 194 -13.73 7.91 7.89
C PRO A 194 -13.91 8.75 6.62
N LEU A 195 -15.16 9.07 6.29
CA LEU A 195 -15.54 9.63 4.98
C LEU A 195 -14.73 10.87 4.58
N ASP A 196 -14.49 11.79 5.52
CA ASP A 196 -13.72 13.02 5.23
C ASP A 196 -12.30 12.71 4.74
N LEU A 197 -11.65 11.72 5.35
CA LEU A 197 -10.32 11.26 4.93
C LEU A 197 -10.39 10.49 3.61
N CYS A 198 -11.41 9.66 3.40
CA CYS A 198 -11.62 8.96 2.13
C CYS A 198 -11.73 9.96 0.97
N ILE A 199 -12.53 11.02 1.14
CA ILE A 199 -12.71 12.08 0.14
C ILE A 199 -11.40 12.85 -0.08
N GLU A 200 -10.69 13.24 0.98
CA GLU A 200 -9.42 13.95 0.88
C GLU A 200 -8.37 13.14 0.11
N TRP A 201 -8.20 11.86 0.43
CA TRP A 201 -7.25 10.98 -0.26
C TRP A 201 -7.66 10.72 -1.71
N ALA A 202 -8.95 10.54 -1.99
CA ALA A 202 -9.45 10.43 -3.36
C ALA A 202 -9.13 11.69 -4.19
N GLY A 203 -9.20 12.88 -3.59
CA GLY A 203 -8.85 14.14 -4.24
C GLY A 203 -7.36 14.22 -4.56
N ARG A 204 -6.51 13.92 -3.58
CA ARG A 204 -5.06 13.96 -3.72
C ARG A 204 -4.54 13.03 -4.82
N ILE A 205 -4.96 11.76 -4.81
CA ILE A 205 -4.52 10.80 -5.82
C ILE A 205 -5.06 11.16 -7.21
N SER A 206 -6.29 11.70 -7.29
CA SER A 206 -6.85 12.16 -8.56
C SER A 206 -6.03 13.30 -9.16
N GLU A 207 -5.64 14.31 -8.37
CA GLU A 207 -4.81 15.42 -8.88
C GLU A 207 -3.42 14.93 -9.31
N GLU A 208 -2.83 13.97 -8.60
CA GLU A 208 -1.54 13.40 -9.01
C GLU A 208 -1.64 12.69 -10.36
N TYR A 209 -2.68 11.87 -10.57
CA TYR A 209 -2.94 11.23 -11.86
C TYR A 209 -3.27 12.23 -12.95
N PHE A 210 -4.01 13.30 -12.65
CA PHE A 210 -4.27 14.37 -13.60
C PHE A 210 -2.98 15.07 -14.04
N ALA A 211 -2.10 15.41 -13.08
CA ALA A 211 -0.81 16.02 -13.36
C ALA A 211 0.06 15.12 -14.25
N GLN A 212 0.03 13.80 -14.03
CA GLN A 212 0.70 12.84 -14.90
C GLN A 212 0.10 12.86 -16.31
N THR A 213 -1.22 12.72 -16.45
CA THR A 213 -1.90 12.69 -17.76
C THR A 213 -1.65 13.96 -18.56
N ASP A 214 -1.65 15.13 -17.92
CA ASP A 214 -1.33 16.41 -18.57
C ASP A 214 0.12 16.44 -19.07
N GLU A 215 1.04 15.90 -18.27
CA GLU A 215 2.45 15.81 -18.64
C GLU A 215 2.69 14.83 -19.79
N GLU A 216 2.04 13.66 -19.77
CA GLU A 216 2.11 12.68 -20.86
C GLU A 216 1.69 13.32 -22.19
N LYS A 217 0.55 14.02 -22.20
CA LYS A 217 0.08 14.74 -23.39
C LYS A 217 1.03 15.84 -23.83
N ARG A 218 1.54 16.64 -22.88
CA ARG A 218 2.45 17.76 -23.16
C ARG A 218 3.77 17.29 -23.76
N GLN A 219 4.29 16.14 -23.31
CA GLN A 219 5.54 15.55 -23.80
C GLN A 219 5.34 14.65 -25.02
N GLY A 220 4.09 14.38 -25.43
CA GLY A 220 3.79 13.44 -26.51
C GLY A 220 4.08 11.97 -26.15
N LEU A 221 4.09 11.65 -24.85
CA LEU A 221 4.22 10.28 -24.36
C LEU A 221 2.91 9.50 -24.50
N PRO A 222 2.95 8.16 -24.54
CA PRO A 222 1.74 7.34 -24.46
C PRO A 222 0.98 7.63 -23.16
N VAL A 223 -0.29 8.01 -23.27
CA VAL A 223 -1.15 8.28 -22.12
C VAL A 223 -1.57 6.96 -21.47
N VAL A 224 -1.07 6.66 -20.27
CA VAL A 224 -1.25 5.34 -19.64
C VAL A 224 -2.53 5.26 -18.79
N MET A 225 -3.09 6.41 -18.42
CA MET A 225 -4.30 6.52 -17.59
C MET A 225 -5.36 7.41 -18.28
N PRO A 226 -5.89 7.03 -19.45
CA PRO A 226 -6.77 7.90 -20.24
C PRO A 226 -8.08 8.28 -19.52
N VAL A 227 -8.51 7.49 -18.53
CA VAL A 227 -9.70 7.80 -17.69
C VAL A 227 -9.42 8.92 -16.70
N PHE A 228 -8.17 9.08 -16.25
CA PHE A 228 -7.74 10.11 -15.31
C PHE A 228 -7.26 11.36 -16.04
N ASP A 229 -8.15 11.94 -16.84
CA ASP A 229 -7.99 13.27 -17.43
C ASP A 229 -8.87 14.26 -16.66
N ARG A 230 -8.29 15.35 -16.13
CA ARG A 230 -9.02 16.33 -15.32
C ARG A 230 -10.23 16.94 -16.04
N ASN A 231 -10.24 16.92 -17.37
CA ASN A 231 -11.32 17.50 -18.18
C ASN A 231 -12.52 16.55 -18.35
N THR A 232 -12.34 15.25 -18.13
CA THR A 232 -13.36 14.23 -18.45
C THR A 232 -13.66 13.29 -17.30
N CYS A 233 -12.70 13.04 -16.41
CA CYS A 233 -12.79 12.12 -15.29
C CYS A 233 -13.98 12.42 -14.37
N SER A 234 -14.68 11.38 -13.94
CA SER A 234 -15.61 11.42 -12.81
C SER A 234 -14.93 10.76 -11.62
N ILE A 235 -14.55 11.54 -10.61
CA ILE A 235 -13.87 11.00 -9.43
C ILE A 235 -14.75 9.96 -8.71
N PRO A 236 -16.05 10.21 -8.45
CA PRO A 236 -16.91 9.20 -7.81
C PRO A 236 -16.93 7.87 -8.57
N LYS A 237 -17.08 7.92 -9.90
CA LYS A 237 -17.10 6.72 -10.74
C LYS A 237 -15.78 5.98 -10.71
N SER A 238 -14.66 6.69 -10.77
CA SER A 238 -13.32 6.11 -10.66
C SER A 238 -13.09 5.47 -9.29
N GLN A 239 -13.56 6.08 -8.20
CA GLN A 239 -13.48 5.49 -6.85
C GLN A 239 -14.33 4.23 -6.73
N ILE A 240 -15.56 4.21 -7.27
CA ILE A 240 -16.40 3.01 -7.32
C ILE A 240 -15.67 1.89 -8.07
N SER A 241 -15.12 2.18 -9.25
CA SER A 241 -14.42 1.18 -10.06
C SER A 241 -13.16 0.66 -9.37
N PHE A 242 -12.42 1.52 -8.69
CA PHE A 242 -11.27 1.12 -7.88
C PHE A 242 -11.68 0.20 -6.72
N ILE A 243 -12.76 0.55 -6.02
CA ILE A 243 -13.28 -0.28 -4.92
C ILE A 243 -13.71 -1.65 -5.43
N ASP A 244 -14.55 -1.68 -6.48
CA ASP A 244 -15.08 -2.90 -7.07
C ASP A 244 -13.96 -3.83 -7.60
N TYR A 245 -12.91 -3.26 -8.19
CA TYR A 245 -11.89 -4.04 -8.90
C TYR A 245 -10.73 -4.50 -8.01
N PHE A 246 -10.36 -3.75 -6.97
CA PHE A 246 -9.18 -4.06 -6.14
C PHE A 246 -9.49 -4.20 -4.65
N ILE A 247 -10.44 -3.44 -4.12
CA ILE A 247 -10.57 -3.25 -2.67
C ILE A 247 -11.50 -4.29 -2.07
N THR A 248 -12.65 -4.54 -2.69
CA THR A 248 -13.68 -5.44 -2.14
C THR A 248 -13.10 -6.83 -1.83
N ASP A 249 -12.59 -7.56 -2.83
CA ASP A 249 -12.07 -8.91 -2.63
C ASP A 249 -10.85 -8.95 -1.68
N MET A 250 -10.00 -7.93 -1.74
CA MET A 250 -8.81 -7.84 -0.88
C MET A 250 -9.19 -7.64 0.59
N PHE A 251 -10.12 -6.72 0.87
CA PHE A 251 -10.55 -6.44 2.24
C PHE A 251 -11.50 -7.52 2.77
N ASP A 252 -12.33 -8.16 1.94
CA ASP A 252 -13.12 -9.32 2.35
C ASP A 252 -12.21 -10.48 2.78
N ALA A 253 -11.15 -10.77 2.02
CA ALA A 253 -10.18 -11.80 2.38
C ALA A 253 -9.44 -11.46 3.68
N TRP A 254 -9.05 -10.20 3.87
CA TRP A 254 -8.33 -9.78 5.08
C TRP A 254 -9.25 -9.69 6.31
N ASP A 255 -10.50 -9.26 6.15
CA ASP A 255 -11.53 -9.25 7.21
C ASP A 255 -11.86 -10.67 7.67
N ALA A 256 -11.99 -11.62 6.74
CA ALA A 256 -12.19 -13.02 7.08
C ALA A 256 -11.02 -13.63 7.88
N PHE A 257 -9.81 -13.05 7.76
CA PHE A 257 -8.62 -13.49 8.49
C PHE A 257 -8.41 -12.77 9.83
N ALA A 258 -8.62 -11.44 9.85
CA ALA A 258 -8.23 -10.57 10.96
C ALA A 258 -9.40 -9.84 11.64
N HIS A 259 -10.64 -10.07 11.20
CA HIS A 259 -11.87 -9.50 11.74
C HIS A 259 -11.83 -7.98 11.96
N LEU A 260 -12.21 -7.21 10.95
CA LEU A 260 -12.06 -5.76 10.86
C LEU A 260 -13.40 -5.03 10.60
N PRO A 261 -14.42 -5.24 11.45
CA PRO A 261 -15.78 -4.75 11.19
C PRO A 261 -15.86 -3.22 11.03
N ALA A 262 -15.00 -2.47 11.74
CA ALA A 262 -14.95 -1.01 11.63
C ALA A 262 -14.49 -0.54 10.23
N LEU A 263 -13.47 -1.19 9.64
CA LEU A 263 -12.98 -0.85 8.31
C LEU A 263 -14.01 -1.23 7.24
N MET A 264 -14.64 -2.40 7.37
CA MET A 264 -15.69 -2.86 6.45
C MET A 264 -16.92 -1.95 6.48
N GLN A 265 -17.31 -1.44 7.67
CA GLN A 265 -18.39 -0.48 7.80
C GLN A 265 -18.06 0.85 7.11
N HIS A 266 -16.83 1.36 7.27
CA HIS A 266 -16.39 2.56 6.55
C HIS A 266 -16.37 2.34 5.04
N LEU A 267 -15.86 1.21 4.57
CA LEU A 267 -15.86 0.86 3.15
C LEU A 267 -17.28 0.88 2.56
N ALA A 268 -18.23 0.22 3.22
CA ALA A 268 -19.63 0.19 2.78
C ALA A 268 -20.27 1.59 2.75
N ASN A 269 -20.02 2.41 3.78
CA ASN A 269 -20.53 3.78 3.86
C ASN A 269 -19.94 4.68 2.76
N ASN A 270 -18.63 4.58 2.52
CA ASN A 270 -17.92 5.37 1.52
C ASN A 270 -18.32 4.95 0.10
N TYR A 271 -18.49 3.64 -0.14
CA TYR A 271 -19.01 3.14 -1.42
C TYR A 271 -20.40 3.72 -1.73
N LYS A 272 -21.30 3.71 -0.74
CA LYS A 272 -22.64 4.32 -0.86
C LYS A 272 -22.56 5.82 -1.14
N HIS A 273 -21.64 6.53 -0.50
CA HIS A 273 -21.41 7.95 -0.76
C HIS A 273 -21.03 8.19 -2.23
N TRP A 274 -20.05 7.46 -2.75
CA TRP A 274 -19.63 7.60 -4.15
C TRP A 274 -20.75 7.25 -5.14
N LYS A 275 -21.53 6.19 -4.88
CA LYS A 275 -22.72 5.85 -5.69
C LYS A 275 -23.74 6.98 -5.72
N THR A 276 -24.00 7.61 -4.59
CA THR A 276 -24.93 8.74 -4.50
C THR A 276 -24.45 9.92 -5.38
N LEU A 277 -23.16 10.21 -5.37
CA LEU A 277 -22.59 11.26 -6.23
C LEU A 277 -22.65 10.90 -7.72
N ASP A 278 -22.36 9.65 -8.08
CA ASP A 278 -22.42 9.17 -9.47
C ASP A 278 -23.86 9.18 -10.01
N ASP A 279 -24.84 8.76 -9.21
CA ASP A 279 -26.28 8.80 -9.55
C ASP A 279 -26.76 10.24 -9.82
N GLN A 280 -26.21 11.20 -9.08
CA GLN A 280 -26.46 12.64 -9.27
C GLN A 280 -25.62 13.24 -10.40
N LYS A 281 -24.84 12.43 -11.12
CA LYS A 281 -23.93 12.84 -12.20
C LYS A 281 -22.87 13.86 -11.76
N CYS A 282 -22.55 13.88 -10.47
CA CYS A 282 -21.47 14.69 -9.93
C CYS A 282 -20.12 14.10 -10.34
N LYS A 283 -19.26 14.93 -10.95
CA LYS A 283 -17.90 14.50 -11.34
C LYS A 283 -16.84 14.82 -10.28
N SER A 284 -17.15 15.72 -9.34
CA SER A 284 -16.25 16.19 -8.28
C SER A 284 -16.38 15.38 -7.00
N LEU A 285 -15.47 15.66 -6.05
CA LEU A 285 -15.41 15.03 -4.73
C LEU A 285 -16.63 15.29 -3.83
N ARG A 286 -17.35 16.38 -4.09
CA ARG A 286 -18.49 16.83 -3.29
C ARG A 286 -19.54 17.44 -4.21
N LEU A 287 -20.79 17.47 -3.75
CA LEU A 287 -21.84 18.25 -4.40
C LEU A 287 -21.51 19.75 -4.33
N PRO A 288 -21.97 20.54 -5.32
CA PRO A 288 -21.94 21.99 -5.21
C PRO A 288 -22.61 22.41 -3.90
N SER A 289 -22.00 23.34 -3.16
CA SER A 289 -22.67 23.97 -2.03
C SER A 289 -23.86 24.75 -2.57
N ASP A 290 -25.06 24.55 -2.01
CA ASP A 290 -26.21 25.41 -2.32
C ASP A 290 -25.82 26.85 -1.93
N SER A 291 -25.65 27.71 -2.93
CA SER A 291 -25.31 29.13 -2.81
C SER A 291 -26.51 29.98 -2.41
#